data_AF-A0A9N9B4S2-F1
#
_entry.id   AF-A0A9N9B4S2-F1
#
_cell.length_a   1.000
_cell.length_b   1.000
_cell.length_c   1.000
_cell.angle_alpha   90.00
_cell.angle_beta   90.00
_cell.angle_gamma   90.00
#
_symmetry.space_group_name_H-M   'P 1'
#
loop_
_entity.id
_entity.type
_entity.pdbx_description
1 polymer ?
#
loop_
_entity_poly.entity_id
_entity_poly.type
_entity_poly.pdbx_seq_one_letter_code
_entity_poly.pdbx_strand_id
1 'polypeptide(L)'
;MFTLFTIALLSFNTFTEAIPITDADSRIFRVDLYRKEISASKKQKPRIIPKYSNLLKRDSQDSPITIPLVNEYNCDGIYYGLITIGGQSFTVDFDTGSSDLWVPSIQCKISECGIHNRFDPKKSSTFVPAPEPNNFTIIYGLDDDTSSIACGYIGQDTVTFGNITVTNQTFGLAVYDDFGMILEEDGVLGLSFPQLSMFEAPGVIQTMKDQNMIDNAVIAFHLGRHKLASNDKSFMNLGGTDSNAYEGDIVYNDLLEVLSSMGYWAIVMDDVYVNQISLENTYSAAIIDTGTTNIWGDSECVKKIHHKIPGSYFDGALWYIPCDTQTVVTLVFNSTPYDISPVELVVPEIMLGYLCQSAIQEMPEDIPSKLWLVGAFFLSNVYSVFDFDNLQIGFAKAKEELIEAIKLFKKCWSTEQCQRPLSKEVLVELNKLSEETSDLMDNLDQIEIQKEALVKSEPNEIKVEQKDTLKSSEKYQFNDPKLSNSTAADKTELIMENNEKIAQDVNYIKDLMKNE
;
A
#
# COMPACT_ATOMS: atom_id res chain seq x y z
N MET A 1 -39.05 1.44 60.71
CA MET A 1 -39.74 2.26 59.70
C MET A 1 -38.66 3.10 59.02
N PHE A 2 -38.22 2.64 57.85
CA PHE A 2 -37.60 3.36 56.70
C PHE A 2 -36.77 4.63 56.99
N THR A 3 -35.43 4.54 57.02
CA THR A 3 -34.43 4.67 55.91
C THR A 3 -34.10 6.10 55.49
N LEU A 4 -32.84 6.51 55.73
CA LEU A 4 -31.90 7.03 54.73
C LEU A 4 -30.57 7.34 55.43
N PHE A 5 -29.59 6.45 55.25
CA PHE A 5 -28.20 6.64 55.65
C PHE A 5 -27.42 7.12 54.42
N THR A 6 -26.90 8.35 54.48
CA THR A 6 -25.87 8.86 53.57
C THR A 6 -24.52 8.34 54.05
N ILE A 7 -23.88 7.47 53.27
CA ILE A 7 -22.49 7.07 53.45
C ILE A 7 -21.69 7.63 52.27
N ALA A 8 -20.76 8.50 52.59
CA ALA A 8 -19.71 8.97 51.70
C ALA A 8 -18.79 7.79 51.34
N LEU A 9 -18.65 7.50 50.05
CA LEU A 9 -17.66 6.58 49.52
C LEU A 9 -16.51 7.39 48.93
N LEU A 10 -15.35 7.25 49.55
CA LEU A 10 -14.04 7.68 49.06
C LEU A 10 -13.76 6.99 47.73
N SER A 11 -13.59 7.78 46.68
CA SER A 11 -13.09 7.35 45.39
C SER A 11 -11.59 7.02 45.48
N PHE A 12 -11.26 5.73 45.52
CA PHE A 12 -9.95 5.24 45.09
C PHE A 12 -10.04 4.91 43.60
N ASN A 13 -9.66 5.87 42.75
CA ASN A 13 -9.31 5.58 41.37
C ASN A 13 -7.82 5.23 41.35
N THR A 14 -7.49 3.95 41.36
CA THR A 14 -6.21 3.48 40.86
C THR A 14 -6.30 3.55 39.34
N PHE A 15 -5.74 4.60 38.75
CA PHE A 15 -5.35 4.59 37.34
C PHE A 15 -4.23 3.57 37.21
N THR A 16 -4.55 2.37 36.74
CA THR A 16 -3.55 1.55 36.04
C THR A 16 -3.44 2.13 34.64
N GLU A 17 -2.48 3.03 34.45
CA GLU A 17 -1.99 3.35 33.12
C GLU A 17 -1.51 2.05 32.48
N ALA A 18 -2.17 1.66 31.40
CA ALA A 18 -1.65 0.62 30.52
C ALA A 18 -0.37 1.18 29.89
N ILE A 19 0.77 0.71 30.39
CA ILE A 19 2.05 0.87 29.72
C ILE A 19 1.86 0.28 28.31
N PRO A 20 2.11 1.03 27.23
CA PRO A 20 2.12 0.44 25.90
C PRO A 20 3.29 -0.54 25.89
N ILE A 21 2.99 -1.83 25.90
CA ILE A 21 3.96 -2.85 25.56
C ILE A 21 4.24 -2.61 24.07
N THR A 22 5.33 -1.91 23.78
CA THR A 22 5.94 -1.95 22.46
C THR A 22 6.24 -3.42 22.20
N ASP A 23 5.49 -4.01 21.28
CA ASP A 23 5.61 -5.40 20.90
C ASP A 23 6.94 -5.59 20.15
N ALA A 24 8.01 -5.78 20.92
CA ALA A 24 9.35 -6.01 20.42
C ALA A 24 9.57 -7.49 20.02
N ASP A 25 8.52 -8.32 20.08
CA ASP A 25 8.57 -9.76 19.87
C ASP A 25 7.70 -10.26 18.69
N SER A 26 6.88 -9.42 18.04
CA SER A 26 6.16 -9.86 16.84
C SER A 26 7.06 -9.86 15.60
N ARG A 27 7.14 -11.02 14.94
CA ARG A 27 7.89 -11.19 13.69
C ARG A 27 7.09 -10.63 12.51
N ILE A 28 7.21 -9.31 12.33
CA ILE A 28 6.65 -8.59 11.19
C ILE A 28 7.73 -8.47 10.11
N PHE A 29 7.39 -8.87 8.88
CA PHE A 29 8.29 -8.83 7.74
C PHE A 29 7.73 -7.96 6.64
N ARG A 30 8.56 -7.06 6.11
CA ARG A 30 8.18 -6.19 4.99
C ARG A 30 8.64 -6.78 3.67
N VAL A 31 7.73 -6.78 2.71
CA VAL A 31 7.97 -7.03 1.29
C VAL A 31 7.71 -5.73 0.55
N ASP A 32 8.76 -5.15 -0.03
CA ASP A 32 8.61 -3.97 -0.88
C ASP A 32 7.84 -4.36 -2.14
N LEU A 33 6.81 -3.57 -2.44
CA LEU A 33 6.03 -3.72 -3.66
C LEU A 33 6.56 -2.73 -4.69
N TYR A 34 6.71 -3.24 -5.91
CA TYR A 34 7.19 -2.48 -7.04
C TYR A 34 6.03 -2.17 -7.96
N ARG A 35 6.14 -1.01 -8.58
CA ARG A 35 5.27 -0.55 -9.66
C ARG A 35 6.15 -0.28 -10.87
N LYS A 36 5.67 -0.58 -12.08
CA LYS A 36 6.44 -0.27 -13.30
C LYS A 36 6.00 1.02 -13.97
N GLU A 37 7.00 1.54 -14.62
CA GLU A 37 7.01 2.72 -15.43
C GLU A 37 7.81 2.28 -16.75
N ILE A 38 7.30 2.34 -18.03
CA ILE A 38 8.04 2.19 -19.36
C ILE A 38 8.15 3.45 -20.32
N SER A 39 9.30 3.66 -21.02
CA SER A 39 9.58 4.76 -22.02
C SER A 39 9.28 4.53 -23.53
N ALA A 40 8.85 5.57 -24.27
CA ALA A 40 8.65 5.58 -25.73
C ALA A 40 9.89 5.46 -26.66
N SER A 41 9.81 4.45 -27.52
CA SER A 41 10.31 4.25 -28.89
C SER A 41 11.66 4.84 -29.36
N LYS A 42 12.57 3.93 -29.74
CA LYS A 42 13.22 3.92 -31.06
C LYS A 42 13.53 2.47 -31.47
N LYS A 43 12.86 2.02 -32.53
CA LYS A 43 13.06 0.80 -33.35
C LYS A 43 13.95 -0.29 -32.72
N GLN A 44 13.30 -1.42 -32.39
CA GLN A 44 13.92 -2.70 -32.08
C GLN A 44 15.22 -2.94 -32.86
N LYS A 45 16.32 -3.01 -32.11
CA LYS A 45 17.42 -3.93 -32.38
C LYS A 45 17.57 -4.81 -31.14
N PRO A 46 17.90 -6.11 -31.29
CA PRO A 46 18.07 -7.00 -30.16
C PRO A 46 19.20 -6.47 -29.30
N ARG A 47 18.86 -5.94 -28.13
CA ARG A 47 19.85 -5.38 -27.20
C ARG A 47 20.21 -6.48 -26.20
N ILE A 48 21.49 -6.83 -26.24
CA ILE A 48 22.14 -7.79 -25.35
C ILE A 48 21.77 -7.46 -23.90
N ILE A 49 21.15 -8.42 -23.22
CA ILE A 49 20.84 -8.38 -21.78
C ILE A 49 22.14 -8.04 -21.03
N PRO A 50 22.22 -6.93 -20.27
CA PRO A 50 23.36 -6.70 -19.40
C PRO A 50 23.45 -7.88 -18.43
N LYS A 51 24.61 -8.54 -18.35
CA LYS A 51 24.83 -9.65 -17.41
C LYS A 51 24.43 -9.20 -16.00
N TYR A 52 23.54 -9.98 -15.36
CA TYR A 52 23.10 -9.91 -13.97
C TYR A 52 24.22 -9.83 -12.91
N SER A 53 25.50 -9.93 -13.30
CA SER A 53 26.67 -9.85 -12.40
C SER A 53 26.85 -8.50 -11.71
N ASN A 54 26.20 -7.43 -12.19
CA ASN A 54 26.23 -6.12 -11.52
C ASN A 54 25.08 -5.91 -10.53
N LEU A 55 24.11 -6.82 -10.45
CA LEU A 55 22.95 -6.77 -9.54
C LEU A 55 23.19 -7.50 -8.21
N LEU A 56 24.37 -8.13 -8.04
CA LEU A 56 24.76 -8.89 -6.85
C LEU A 56 26.02 -8.33 -6.17
N LYS A 57 26.35 -7.05 -6.37
CA LYS A 57 27.32 -6.42 -5.47
C LYS A 57 26.63 -6.22 -4.12
N ARG A 58 26.95 -7.15 -3.22
CA ARG A 58 26.66 -7.09 -1.78
C ARG A 58 27.14 -5.75 -1.25
N ASP A 59 26.23 -4.80 -1.08
CA ASP A 59 26.47 -3.65 -0.22
C ASP A 59 26.24 -4.12 1.22
N SER A 60 27.18 -3.78 2.09
CA SER A 60 27.10 -4.15 3.49
C SER A 60 26.04 -3.31 4.20
N GLN A 61 25.02 -4.01 4.73
CA GLN A 61 24.06 -3.59 5.76
C GLN A 61 22.97 -2.56 5.38
N ASP A 62 21.72 -3.02 5.55
CA ASP A 62 20.47 -2.30 5.82
C ASP A 62 19.97 -1.23 4.84
N SER A 63 19.98 -1.50 3.54
CA SER A 63 19.11 -0.76 2.61
C SER A 63 18.48 -1.70 1.57
N PRO A 64 17.16 -1.61 1.34
CA PRO A 64 16.51 -2.42 0.32
C PRO A 64 17.08 -2.09 -1.07
N ILE A 65 17.25 -3.17 -1.85
CA ILE A 65 17.72 -3.16 -3.22
C ILE A 65 16.77 -2.28 -4.04
N THR A 66 17.21 -1.05 -4.34
CA THR A 66 16.44 -0.13 -5.16
C THR A 66 16.70 -0.45 -6.64
N ILE A 67 15.70 -1.00 -7.32
CA ILE A 67 15.71 -1.15 -8.79
C ILE A 67 15.04 0.10 -9.40
N PRO A 68 15.70 0.85 -10.30
CA PRO A 68 15.09 2.01 -10.96
C PRO A 68 14.21 1.58 -12.16
N LEU A 69 13.03 2.19 -12.35
CA LEU A 69 12.13 2.04 -13.53
C LEU A 69 11.39 3.38 -13.89
N VAL A 70 10.92 3.58 -15.15
CA VAL A 70 10.54 4.87 -15.84
C VAL A 70 9.36 4.75 -16.87
N ASN A 71 8.15 5.40 -16.73
CA ASN A 71 6.84 5.30 -17.47
C ASN A 71 6.44 6.51 -18.30
N GLU A 72 5.46 6.21 -19.15
CA GLU A 72 4.66 7.07 -19.99
C GLU A 72 3.15 7.07 -19.65
N TYR A 73 2.66 6.26 -18.68
CA TYR A 73 1.21 6.07 -18.43
C TYR A 73 0.73 6.09 -16.96
N ASN A 74 1.43 6.59 -15.95
CA ASN A 74 0.91 7.04 -14.63
C ASN A 74 -0.34 6.40 -13.92
N CYS A 75 -0.80 5.19 -14.25
CA CYS A 75 -1.97 4.57 -13.62
C CYS A 75 -1.53 3.75 -12.41
N ASP A 76 -2.15 3.99 -11.26
CA ASP A 76 -1.85 3.32 -9.98
C ASP A 76 -2.53 1.93 -9.91
N GLY A 77 -2.35 1.13 -10.97
CA GLY A 77 -3.26 0.02 -11.31
C GLY A 77 -2.88 -1.40 -10.86
N ILE A 78 -1.59 -1.76 -10.83
CA ILE A 78 -1.12 -3.12 -10.46
C ILE A 78 0.12 -3.00 -9.57
N TYR A 79 0.18 -3.80 -8.51
CA TYR A 79 1.27 -3.82 -7.52
C TYR A 79 1.85 -5.21 -7.39
N TYR A 80 3.07 -5.41 -7.89
CA TYR A 80 3.75 -6.71 -7.86
C TYR A 80 4.99 -6.66 -6.97
N GLY A 81 5.49 -7.81 -6.53
CA GLY A 81 6.78 -7.87 -5.85
C GLY A 81 7.63 -9.06 -6.23
N LEU A 82 8.85 -9.05 -5.69
CA LEU A 82 9.86 -10.05 -6.02
C LEU A 82 9.75 -11.23 -5.07
N ILE A 83 9.65 -12.42 -5.65
CA ILE A 83 9.78 -13.69 -4.94
C ILE A 83 10.89 -14.53 -5.56
N THR A 84 11.33 -15.56 -4.84
CA THR A 84 12.10 -16.64 -5.46
C THR A 84 11.46 -17.99 -5.20
N ILE A 85 11.49 -18.86 -6.20
CA ILE A 85 11.00 -20.24 -6.14
C ILE A 85 12.15 -21.16 -6.54
N GLY A 86 12.58 -22.05 -5.66
CA GLY A 86 13.71 -22.95 -5.92
C GLY A 86 15.01 -22.22 -6.30
N GLY A 87 15.20 -21.00 -5.80
CA GLY A 87 16.34 -20.12 -6.12
C GLY A 87 16.24 -19.36 -7.45
N GLN A 88 15.10 -19.41 -8.14
CA GLN A 88 14.81 -18.67 -9.37
C GLN A 88 13.90 -17.48 -9.05
N SER A 89 14.22 -16.29 -9.56
CA SER A 89 13.48 -15.05 -9.26
C SER A 89 12.30 -14.84 -10.19
N PHE A 90 11.20 -14.33 -9.61
CA PHE A 90 9.98 -13.96 -10.33
C PHE A 90 9.38 -12.68 -9.75
N THR A 91 8.79 -11.85 -10.59
CA THR A 91 7.83 -10.82 -10.15
C THR A 91 6.44 -11.42 -10.11
N VAL A 92 5.66 -11.16 -9.06
CA VAL A 92 4.28 -11.65 -8.95
C VAL A 92 3.34 -10.57 -8.45
N ASP A 93 2.13 -10.54 -9.00
CA ASP A 93 1.02 -9.79 -8.43
C ASP A 93 0.57 -10.43 -7.11
N PHE A 94 0.34 -9.61 -6.08
CA PHE A 94 -0.13 -10.09 -4.78
C PHE A 94 -1.64 -9.86 -4.70
N ASP A 95 -2.40 -10.93 -4.91
CA ASP A 95 -3.80 -10.85 -5.29
C ASP A 95 -4.70 -11.43 -4.20
N THR A 96 -5.46 -10.59 -3.48
CA THR A 96 -6.45 -11.07 -2.49
C THR A 96 -7.76 -11.57 -3.11
N GLY A 97 -7.94 -11.45 -4.43
CA GLY A 97 -9.04 -12.02 -5.20
C GLY A 97 -8.85 -13.49 -5.59
N SER A 98 -7.62 -14.03 -5.53
CA SER A 98 -7.31 -15.43 -5.84
C SER A 98 -6.49 -16.12 -4.74
N SER A 99 -6.26 -17.44 -4.83
CA SER A 99 -5.58 -18.22 -3.76
C SER A 99 -4.33 -18.98 -4.20
N ASP A 100 -4.10 -19.07 -5.50
CA ASP A 100 -3.06 -19.93 -6.05
C ASP A 100 -1.82 -19.12 -6.42
N LEU A 101 -0.63 -19.63 -6.08
CA LEU A 101 0.63 -19.14 -6.62
C LEU A 101 0.92 -19.87 -7.94
N TRP A 102 1.15 -19.16 -9.03
CA TRP A 102 1.63 -19.75 -10.27
C TRP A 102 2.67 -18.86 -10.96
N VAL A 103 3.61 -19.51 -11.66
CA VAL A 103 4.57 -18.84 -12.54
C VAL A 103 4.73 -19.62 -13.85
N PRO A 104 5.18 -18.97 -14.95
CA PRO A 104 5.40 -19.63 -16.23
C PRO A 104 6.44 -20.74 -16.13
N SER A 105 6.18 -21.87 -16.77
CA SER A 105 7.10 -23.00 -16.92
C SER A 105 8.05 -22.75 -18.09
N ILE A 106 9.26 -23.32 -18.06
CA ILE A 106 10.11 -23.42 -19.27
C ILE A 106 9.44 -24.18 -20.43
N GLN A 107 8.36 -24.93 -20.16
CA GLN A 107 7.55 -25.60 -21.18
C GLN A 107 6.61 -24.63 -21.91
N CYS A 108 6.31 -23.47 -21.32
CA CYS A 108 5.52 -22.46 -21.99
C CYS A 108 6.34 -21.74 -23.07
N LYS A 109 5.79 -21.67 -24.29
CA LYS A 109 6.47 -20.99 -25.40
C LYS A 109 6.33 -19.48 -25.25
N ILE A 110 7.25 -18.73 -25.86
CA ILE A 110 7.18 -17.25 -25.91
C ILE A 110 5.91 -16.76 -26.60
N SER A 111 5.39 -17.54 -27.56
CA SER A 111 4.12 -17.23 -28.23
C SER A 111 2.89 -17.42 -27.36
N GLU A 112 3.06 -18.04 -26.19
CA GLU A 112 2.00 -18.34 -25.23
C GLU A 112 2.20 -17.40 -24.03
N CYS A 113 3.28 -17.57 -23.25
CA CYS A 113 3.54 -16.79 -22.02
C CYS A 113 4.57 -15.65 -22.18
N GLY A 114 4.66 -15.03 -23.37
CA GLY A 114 5.52 -13.86 -23.59
C GLY A 114 7.01 -13.99 -23.25
N ILE A 115 7.60 -12.89 -22.78
CA ILE A 115 9.04 -12.78 -22.45
C ILE A 115 9.33 -12.84 -20.94
N HIS A 116 8.47 -13.52 -20.17
CA HIS A 116 8.59 -13.67 -18.73
C HIS A 116 9.69 -14.64 -18.30
N ASN A 117 10.12 -14.48 -17.04
CA ASN A 117 10.93 -15.48 -16.37
C ASN A 117 10.14 -16.78 -16.30
N ARG A 118 10.84 -17.90 -16.50
CA ARG A 118 10.25 -19.22 -16.57
C ARG A 118 10.95 -20.16 -15.62
N PHE A 119 10.16 -20.83 -14.80
CA PHE A 119 10.64 -21.80 -13.83
C PHE A 119 11.15 -23.06 -14.53
N ASP A 120 12.41 -23.38 -14.26
CA ASP A 120 13.06 -24.62 -14.69
C ASP A 120 13.15 -25.60 -13.51
N PRO A 121 12.34 -26.67 -13.48
CA PRO A 121 12.41 -27.69 -12.43
C PRO A 121 13.80 -28.31 -12.25
N LYS A 122 14.65 -28.32 -13.28
CA LYS A 122 15.99 -28.92 -13.22
C LYS A 122 17.02 -28.03 -12.53
N LYS A 123 16.72 -26.74 -12.34
CA LYS A 123 17.61 -25.79 -11.66
C LYS A 123 17.36 -25.70 -10.16
N SER A 124 16.24 -26.24 -9.68
CA SER A 124 15.93 -26.34 -8.26
C SER A 124 16.32 -27.70 -7.71
N SER A 125 17.07 -27.70 -6.60
CA SER A 125 17.37 -28.92 -5.86
C SER A 125 16.27 -29.35 -4.90
N THR A 126 15.26 -28.49 -4.69
CA THR A 126 14.15 -28.68 -3.74
C THR A 126 12.80 -28.89 -4.42
N PHE A 127 12.75 -28.81 -5.74
CA PHE A 127 11.53 -29.04 -6.51
C PHE A 127 11.04 -30.49 -6.37
N VAL A 128 9.74 -30.64 -6.09
CA VAL A 128 9.03 -31.92 -6.06
C VAL A 128 7.78 -31.80 -6.92
N PRO A 129 7.62 -32.59 -8.00
CA PRO A 129 6.39 -32.58 -8.78
C PRO A 129 5.21 -33.16 -7.97
N ALA A 130 4.02 -32.59 -8.13
CA ALA A 130 2.83 -33.12 -7.47
C ALA A 130 2.39 -34.46 -8.11
N PRO A 131 1.79 -35.39 -7.34
CA PRO A 131 1.24 -36.64 -7.86
C PRO A 131 0.13 -36.40 -8.89
N GLU A 132 0.04 -37.26 -9.92
CA GLU A 132 -1.04 -37.19 -10.90
C GLU A 132 -2.40 -37.65 -10.32
N PRO A 133 -3.52 -37.02 -10.68
CA PRO A 133 -3.64 -35.87 -11.59
C PRO A 133 -3.17 -34.56 -10.93
N ASN A 134 -2.32 -33.78 -11.62
CA ASN A 134 -1.77 -32.52 -11.09
C ASN A 134 -2.02 -31.31 -12.01
N ASN A 135 -2.91 -31.42 -12.98
CA ASN A 135 -3.20 -30.34 -13.91
C ASN A 135 -4.07 -29.27 -13.24
N PHE A 136 -3.86 -28.00 -13.61
CA PHE A 136 -4.70 -26.90 -13.19
C PHE A 136 -5.11 -26.02 -14.38
N THR A 137 -6.26 -25.36 -14.21
CA THR A 137 -6.71 -24.24 -15.05
C THR A 137 -7.34 -23.22 -14.11
N ILE A 138 -6.82 -22.00 -14.12
CA ILE A 138 -7.40 -20.86 -13.40
C ILE A 138 -7.89 -19.86 -14.43
N ILE A 139 -9.06 -19.28 -14.18
CA ILE A 139 -9.68 -18.24 -15.00
C ILE A 139 -9.82 -17.00 -14.13
N TYR A 140 -9.32 -15.87 -14.61
CA TYR A 140 -9.39 -14.56 -13.97
C TYR A 140 -10.24 -13.62 -14.82
N GLY A 141 -10.79 -12.58 -14.21
CA GLY A 141 -11.66 -11.61 -14.87
C GLY A 141 -13.11 -11.74 -14.42
N LEU A 142 -13.94 -10.78 -14.85
CA LEU A 142 -15.34 -10.65 -14.43
C LEU A 142 -16.33 -11.24 -15.43
N ASP A 143 -15.93 -11.40 -16.70
CA ASP A 143 -16.76 -11.98 -17.75
C ASP A 143 -15.95 -12.88 -18.69
N ASP A 144 -16.64 -13.77 -19.41
CA ASP A 144 -16.01 -14.76 -20.30
C ASP A 144 -15.25 -14.10 -21.47
N ASP A 145 -15.65 -12.90 -21.89
CA ASP A 145 -15.10 -12.20 -23.07
C ASP A 145 -13.79 -11.44 -22.76
N THR A 146 -13.55 -11.10 -21.50
CA THR A 146 -12.33 -10.43 -21.00
C THR A 146 -11.52 -11.30 -20.06
N SER A 147 -11.95 -12.55 -19.83
CA SER A 147 -11.25 -13.47 -18.94
C SER A 147 -9.86 -13.85 -19.46
N SER A 148 -8.94 -13.99 -18.50
CA SER A 148 -7.58 -14.49 -18.71
C SER A 148 -7.43 -15.87 -18.11
N ILE A 149 -6.66 -16.73 -18.77
CA ILE A 149 -6.48 -18.14 -18.39
C ILE A 149 -5.01 -18.42 -18.12
N ALA A 150 -4.73 -19.10 -17.00
CA ALA A 150 -3.46 -19.77 -16.75
C ALA A 150 -3.70 -21.27 -16.58
N CYS A 151 -2.98 -22.11 -17.32
CA CYS A 151 -3.09 -23.56 -17.18
C CYS A 151 -1.74 -24.28 -17.27
N GLY A 152 -1.65 -25.42 -16.59
CA GLY A 152 -0.40 -26.15 -16.47
C GLY A 152 -0.49 -27.28 -15.47
N TYR A 153 0.60 -27.52 -14.75
CA TYR A 153 0.69 -28.58 -13.74
C TYR A 153 1.27 -28.06 -12.44
N ILE A 154 0.97 -28.75 -11.34
CA ILE A 154 1.31 -28.34 -9.99
C ILE A 154 2.62 -28.99 -9.53
N GLY A 155 3.39 -28.27 -8.73
CA GLY A 155 4.55 -28.78 -8.01
C GLY A 155 4.71 -28.12 -6.65
N GLN A 156 5.72 -28.54 -5.91
CA GLN A 156 6.13 -27.94 -4.65
C GLN A 156 7.59 -27.52 -4.73
N ASP A 157 7.91 -26.38 -4.13
CA ASP A 157 9.30 -25.94 -3.96
C ASP A 157 9.44 -25.04 -2.74
N THR A 158 10.67 -24.60 -2.49
CA THR A 158 10.98 -23.56 -1.50
C THR A 158 10.70 -22.19 -2.11
N VAL A 159 9.88 -21.39 -1.43
CA VAL A 159 9.53 -20.02 -1.84
C VAL A 159 10.09 -19.04 -0.81
N THR A 160 10.69 -17.94 -1.28
CA THR A 160 11.28 -16.90 -0.42
C THR A 160 10.77 -15.51 -0.78
N PHE A 161 10.42 -14.74 0.25
CA PHE A 161 9.90 -13.37 0.25
C PHE A 161 10.84 -12.50 1.08
N GLY A 162 11.64 -11.65 0.45
CA GLY A 162 12.68 -10.91 1.18
C GLY A 162 13.58 -11.86 2.00
N ASN A 163 13.42 -11.86 3.32
CA ASN A 163 14.14 -12.71 4.27
C ASN A 163 13.30 -13.87 4.87
N ILE A 164 12.03 -14.05 4.49
CA ILE A 164 11.22 -15.21 4.88
C ILE A 164 11.34 -16.31 3.84
N THR A 165 11.61 -17.54 4.27
CA THR A 165 11.60 -18.72 3.41
C THR A 165 10.60 -19.74 3.93
N VAL A 166 9.72 -20.21 3.05
CA VAL A 166 8.83 -21.36 3.30
C VAL A 166 9.21 -22.52 2.39
N THR A 167 9.15 -23.74 2.92
CA THR A 167 9.48 -24.97 2.18
C THR A 167 8.21 -25.70 1.76
N ASN A 168 8.30 -26.53 0.71
CA ASN A 168 7.18 -27.34 0.21
C ASN A 168 5.91 -26.53 -0.12
N GLN A 169 6.05 -25.27 -0.53
CA GLN A 169 4.91 -24.47 -0.96
C GLN A 169 4.43 -24.98 -2.31
N THR A 170 3.14 -25.30 -2.39
CA THR A 170 2.48 -25.68 -3.64
C THR A 170 2.36 -24.47 -4.57
N PHE A 171 2.69 -24.66 -5.85
CA PHE A 171 2.53 -23.65 -6.89
C PHE A 171 2.28 -24.28 -8.27
N GLY A 172 1.68 -23.51 -9.16
CA GLY A 172 1.43 -23.87 -10.55
C GLY A 172 2.61 -23.52 -11.46
N LEU A 173 2.93 -24.45 -12.37
CA LEU A 173 3.84 -24.25 -13.50
C LEU A 173 3.00 -24.07 -14.76
N ALA A 174 2.72 -22.83 -15.13
CA ALA A 174 1.88 -22.54 -16.30
C ALA A 174 2.60 -22.96 -17.60
N VAL A 175 1.96 -23.81 -18.39
CA VAL A 175 2.42 -24.17 -19.75
C VAL A 175 1.73 -23.32 -20.81
N TYR A 176 0.70 -22.58 -20.42
CA TYR A 176 0.02 -21.56 -21.17
C TYR A 176 -0.53 -20.51 -20.18
N ASP A 177 -0.33 -19.24 -20.50
CA ASP A 177 -1.08 -18.14 -19.94
C ASP A 177 -1.31 -17.11 -21.05
N ASP A 178 -2.48 -16.48 -21.07
CA ASP A 178 -2.76 -15.34 -21.95
C ASP A 178 -2.41 -13.99 -21.29
N PHE A 179 -2.02 -14.04 -20.01
CA PHE A 179 -1.44 -12.95 -19.23
C PHE A 179 -0.13 -12.43 -19.79
N GLY A 180 0.77 -13.30 -20.23
CA GLY A 180 2.15 -12.97 -20.56
C GLY A 180 2.32 -12.09 -21.79
N MET A 181 1.22 -11.74 -22.46
CA MET A 181 1.19 -10.74 -23.52
C MET A 181 0.78 -9.34 -23.05
N ILE A 182 0.20 -9.23 -21.85
CA ILE A 182 -0.48 -8.03 -21.32
C ILE A 182 0.15 -7.58 -20.00
N LEU A 183 0.46 -8.51 -19.11
CA LEU A 183 1.03 -8.27 -17.79
C LEU A 183 2.56 -8.18 -17.82
N GLU A 184 3.15 -7.53 -16.81
CA GLU A 184 4.59 -7.30 -16.75
C GLU A 184 5.28 -8.15 -15.69
N GLU A 185 4.56 -8.45 -14.62
CA GLU A 185 4.84 -9.49 -13.65
C GLU A 185 4.88 -10.86 -14.32
N ASP A 186 5.69 -11.76 -13.77
CA ASP A 186 5.83 -13.10 -14.32
C ASP A 186 4.60 -13.97 -14.02
N GLY A 187 3.93 -13.78 -12.89
CA GLY A 187 2.74 -14.56 -12.52
C GLY A 187 1.95 -13.94 -11.38
N VAL A 188 1.09 -14.74 -10.74
CA VAL A 188 0.21 -14.30 -9.65
C VAL A 188 0.50 -15.10 -8.40
N LEU A 189 0.42 -14.44 -7.25
CA LEU A 189 0.39 -15.04 -5.94
C LEU A 189 -0.91 -14.70 -5.25
N GLY A 190 -1.82 -15.67 -5.22
CA GLY A 190 -3.09 -15.54 -4.50
C GLY A 190 -2.93 -15.50 -2.98
N LEU A 191 -3.64 -14.57 -2.36
CA LEU A 191 -3.67 -14.25 -0.93
C LEU A 191 -5.07 -14.37 -0.33
N SER A 192 -5.94 -15.11 -0.99
CA SER A 192 -7.26 -15.46 -0.50
C SER A 192 -7.28 -16.84 0.17
N PHE A 193 -8.47 -17.31 0.55
CA PHE A 193 -8.58 -18.52 1.35
C PHE A 193 -8.51 -19.80 0.49
N PRO A 194 -7.97 -20.93 1.01
CA PRO A 194 -7.82 -22.18 0.27
C PRO A 194 -9.08 -22.73 -0.43
N GLN A 195 -10.28 -22.29 -0.02
CA GLN A 195 -11.55 -22.62 -0.66
C GLN A 195 -11.65 -22.13 -2.12
N LEU A 196 -10.93 -21.06 -2.48
CA LEU A 196 -10.80 -20.57 -3.86
C LEU A 196 -9.64 -21.22 -4.62
N SER A 197 -8.81 -22.03 -3.96
CA SER A 197 -7.65 -22.66 -4.59
C SER A 197 -8.08 -23.78 -5.54
N MET A 198 -7.62 -23.71 -6.78
CA MET A 198 -7.71 -24.82 -7.74
C MET A 198 -6.79 -25.99 -7.39
N PHE A 199 -5.80 -25.76 -6.52
CA PHE A 199 -4.85 -26.78 -6.09
C PHE A 199 -5.34 -27.56 -4.86
N GLU A 200 -6.40 -27.09 -4.20
CA GLU A 200 -6.84 -27.56 -2.87
C GLU A 200 -5.68 -27.57 -1.84
N ALA A 201 -4.77 -26.60 -1.95
CA ALA A 201 -3.55 -26.52 -1.16
C ALA A 201 -3.53 -25.28 -0.25
N PRO A 202 -2.75 -25.30 0.86
CA PRO A 202 -2.56 -24.11 1.69
C PRO A 202 -1.91 -22.95 0.90
N GLY A 203 -2.45 -21.76 1.10
CA GLY A 203 -1.84 -20.51 0.65
C GLY A 203 -0.53 -20.22 1.39
N VAL A 204 0.23 -19.25 0.90
CA VAL A 204 1.56 -18.96 1.43
C VAL A 204 1.56 -18.57 2.91
N ILE A 205 0.57 -17.79 3.33
CA ILE A 205 0.51 -17.26 4.70
C ILE A 205 0.18 -18.37 5.71
N GLN A 206 -0.65 -19.34 5.33
CA GLN A 206 -0.89 -20.54 6.13
C GLN A 206 0.40 -21.36 6.23
N THR A 207 1.11 -21.57 5.12
CA THR A 207 2.41 -22.26 5.12
C THR A 207 3.43 -21.55 6.02
N MET A 208 3.48 -20.21 6.00
CA MET A 208 4.34 -19.42 6.88
C MET A 208 3.99 -19.62 8.36
N LYS A 209 2.70 -19.57 8.70
CA LYS A 209 2.20 -19.79 10.07
C LYS A 209 2.52 -21.22 10.55
N ASP A 210 2.22 -22.23 9.73
CA ASP A 210 2.45 -23.65 10.03
C ASP A 210 3.94 -23.98 10.23
N GLN A 211 4.82 -23.30 9.49
CA GLN A 211 6.27 -23.42 9.62
C GLN A 211 6.86 -22.53 10.72
N ASN A 212 6.02 -21.85 11.51
CA ASN A 212 6.40 -20.90 12.56
C ASN A 212 7.34 -19.80 12.04
N MET A 213 7.14 -19.32 10.80
CA MET A 213 7.91 -18.21 10.24
C MET A 213 7.36 -16.86 10.72
N ILE A 214 6.04 -16.78 10.93
CA ILE A 214 5.30 -15.62 11.45
C ILE A 214 4.47 -16.04 12.66
N ASP A 215 4.18 -15.08 13.55
CA ASP A 215 3.38 -15.33 14.74
C ASP A 215 1.88 -15.21 14.46
N ASN A 216 1.49 -14.26 13.61
CA ASN A 216 0.11 -14.01 13.21
C ASN A 216 -0.06 -14.19 11.70
N ALA A 217 -1.15 -14.82 11.26
CA ALA A 217 -1.48 -14.92 9.83
C ALA A 217 -2.18 -13.62 9.41
N VAL A 218 -1.43 -12.52 9.45
CA VAL A 218 -1.90 -11.18 9.11
C VAL A 218 -1.09 -10.66 7.94
N ILE A 219 -1.77 -10.14 6.93
CA ILE A 219 -1.17 -9.46 5.79
C ILE A 219 -1.67 -8.03 5.80
N ALA A 220 -0.80 -7.04 5.60
CA ALA A 220 -1.23 -5.66 5.54
C ALA A 220 -0.56 -4.90 4.40
N PHE A 221 -1.31 -4.03 3.72
CA PHE A 221 -0.86 -3.31 2.54
C PHE A 221 -0.88 -1.81 2.74
N HIS A 222 0.18 -1.18 2.27
CA HIS A 222 0.23 0.24 1.96
C HIS A 222 0.48 0.37 0.46
N LEU A 223 -0.45 0.98 -0.28
CA LEU A 223 -0.34 1.19 -1.72
C LEU A 223 -0.10 2.69 -1.97
N GLY A 224 1.13 3.04 -2.34
CA GLY A 224 1.52 4.43 -2.55
C GLY A 224 0.82 5.06 -3.75
N ARG A 225 0.49 6.35 -3.64
CA ARG A 225 -0.22 7.13 -4.67
C ARG A 225 0.73 7.98 -5.51
N HIS A 226 1.09 7.49 -6.68
CA HIS A 226 2.01 8.20 -7.58
C HIS A 226 1.34 9.34 -8.33
N LYS A 227 0.03 9.28 -8.60
CA LYS A 227 -0.68 10.40 -9.25
C LYS A 227 -0.55 11.72 -8.47
N LEU A 228 -0.23 11.64 -7.17
CA LEU A 228 0.06 12.79 -6.32
C LEU A 228 1.48 13.34 -6.46
N ALA A 229 2.31 12.76 -7.35
CA ALA A 229 3.75 13.02 -7.43
C ALA A 229 4.35 12.90 -6.02
N SER A 230 4.22 11.73 -5.41
CA SER A 230 4.75 11.45 -4.08
C SER A 230 5.88 10.43 -4.20
N ASN A 231 6.83 10.47 -3.27
CA ASN A 231 7.84 9.42 -3.13
C ASN A 231 7.28 8.21 -2.34
N ASP A 232 5.96 8.17 -2.16
CA ASP A 232 5.28 7.18 -1.34
C ASP A 232 5.47 5.79 -1.95
N LYS A 233 6.10 4.90 -1.18
CA LYS A 233 6.46 3.56 -1.64
C LYS A 233 5.40 2.57 -1.22
N SER A 234 4.99 1.70 -2.13
CA SER A 234 4.11 0.58 -1.78
C SER A 234 4.87 -0.53 -1.06
N PHE A 235 4.21 -1.18 -0.10
CA PHE A 235 4.74 -2.36 0.57
C PHE A 235 3.63 -3.24 1.15
N MET A 236 3.97 -4.50 1.38
CA MET A 236 3.15 -5.47 2.09
C MET A 236 3.90 -5.91 3.36
N ASN A 237 3.21 -5.97 4.49
CA ASN A 237 3.71 -6.58 5.71
C ASN A 237 3.08 -7.96 5.90
N LEU A 238 3.90 -8.92 6.34
CA LEU A 238 3.50 -10.28 6.70
C LEU A 238 3.74 -10.45 8.20
N GLY A 239 2.77 -10.98 8.93
CA GLY A 239 2.86 -11.21 10.37
C GLY A 239 2.27 -10.10 11.25
N GLY A 240 1.88 -8.95 10.68
CA GLY A 240 1.34 -7.82 11.42
C GLY A 240 1.25 -6.53 10.62
N THR A 241 1.12 -5.41 11.33
CA THR A 241 0.85 -4.07 10.77
C THR A 241 2.03 -3.12 11.01
N ASP A 242 2.14 -2.03 10.24
CA ASP A 242 3.09 -0.94 10.50
C ASP A 242 2.35 0.35 10.88
N SER A 243 2.42 0.72 12.16
CA SER A 243 1.83 1.95 12.69
C SER A 243 2.34 3.25 12.07
N ASN A 244 3.49 3.22 11.37
CA ASN A 244 4.00 4.40 10.67
C ASN A 244 3.32 4.63 9.31
N ALA A 245 2.59 3.64 8.80
CA ALA A 245 1.97 3.65 7.47
C ALA A 245 0.58 4.28 7.44
N TYR A 246 -0.04 4.55 8.59
CA TYR A 246 -1.41 5.01 8.68
C TYR A 246 -1.64 6.06 9.77
N GLU A 247 -2.76 6.75 9.66
CA GLU A 247 -3.26 7.72 10.65
C GLU A 247 -4.50 7.16 11.35
N GLY A 248 -4.61 7.41 12.66
CA GLY A 248 -5.73 6.95 13.48
C GLY A 248 -5.65 5.46 13.83
N ASP A 249 -6.79 4.91 14.26
CA ASP A 249 -6.91 3.50 14.61
C ASP A 249 -7.35 2.67 13.39
N ILE A 250 -6.94 1.40 13.36
CA ILE A 250 -7.46 0.43 12.40
C ILE A 250 -8.87 0.02 12.84
N VAL A 251 -9.87 0.27 11.99
CA VAL A 251 -11.23 -0.21 12.19
C VAL A 251 -11.40 -1.54 11.48
N TYR A 252 -11.64 -2.59 12.26
CA TYR A 252 -11.88 -3.94 11.75
C TYR A 252 -13.34 -4.20 11.42
N ASN A 253 -13.54 -5.04 10.39
CA ASN A 253 -14.81 -5.46 9.83
C ASN A 253 -14.82 -6.99 9.75
N ASP A 254 -15.76 -7.64 10.43
CA ASP A 254 -15.92 -9.09 10.35
C ASP A 254 -16.27 -9.51 8.91
N LEU A 255 -15.73 -10.65 8.47
CA LEU A 255 -16.05 -11.17 7.15
C LEU A 255 -17.51 -11.60 7.03
N LEU A 256 -18.08 -11.34 5.85
CA LEU A 256 -19.40 -11.80 5.49
C LEU A 256 -19.39 -13.31 5.25
N GLU A 257 -19.95 -14.06 6.21
CA GLU A 257 -19.92 -15.53 6.26
C GLU A 257 -20.21 -16.23 4.92
N VAL A 258 -21.23 -15.77 4.18
CA VAL A 258 -21.63 -16.39 2.90
C VAL A 258 -20.49 -16.37 1.88
N LEU A 259 -19.81 -15.23 1.73
CA LEU A 259 -18.74 -15.08 0.73
C LEU A 259 -17.40 -15.57 1.25
N SER A 260 -17.11 -15.42 2.54
CA SER A 260 -15.89 -15.98 3.14
C SER A 260 -15.90 -17.51 3.19
N SER A 261 -17.08 -18.15 3.26
CA SER A 261 -17.19 -19.61 3.12
C SER A 261 -16.84 -20.12 1.71
N MET A 262 -16.97 -19.25 0.69
CA MET A 262 -16.50 -19.49 -0.67
C MET A 262 -15.03 -19.09 -0.85
N GLY A 263 -14.44 -18.48 0.16
CA GLY A 263 -13.03 -18.11 0.23
C GLY A 263 -12.72 -16.68 -0.19
N TYR A 264 -13.70 -15.77 -0.25
CA TYR A 264 -13.44 -14.35 -0.56
C TYR A 264 -13.19 -13.49 0.68
N TRP A 265 -12.31 -12.52 0.55
CA TRP A 265 -12.16 -11.38 1.46
C TRP A 265 -13.31 -10.39 1.31
N ALA A 266 -14.48 -10.75 1.84
CA ALA A 266 -15.70 -9.96 1.68
C ALA A 266 -16.24 -9.41 2.99
N ILE A 267 -16.64 -8.13 2.98
CA ILE A 267 -17.22 -7.42 4.12
C ILE A 267 -18.51 -6.71 3.70
N VAL A 268 -19.24 -6.19 4.68
CA VAL A 268 -20.44 -5.39 4.45
C VAL A 268 -20.06 -3.93 4.20
N MET A 269 -20.52 -3.40 3.08
CA MET A 269 -20.52 -1.96 2.80
C MET A 269 -21.87 -1.38 3.21
N ASP A 270 -21.87 -0.45 4.16
CA ASP A 270 -23.08 0.11 4.76
C ASP A 270 -23.78 1.09 3.83
N ASP A 271 -23.00 1.97 3.21
CA ASP A 271 -23.51 3.09 2.42
C ASP A 271 -22.43 3.65 1.47
N VAL A 272 -22.85 4.45 0.51
CA VAL A 272 -21.98 5.20 -0.41
C VAL A 272 -22.40 6.67 -0.41
N TYR A 273 -21.41 7.57 -0.32
CA TYR A 273 -21.66 9.01 -0.37
C TYR A 273 -21.02 9.61 -1.62
N VAL A 274 -21.65 10.65 -2.15
CA VAL A 274 -21.05 11.53 -3.16
C VAL A 274 -21.08 12.95 -2.62
N ASN A 275 -19.91 13.56 -2.46
CA ASN A 275 -19.74 14.88 -1.84
C ASN A 275 -20.46 14.99 -0.48
N GLN A 276 -20.24 14.00 0.39
CA GLN A 276 -20.83 13.91 1.74
C GLN A 276 -22.36 13.78 1.78
N ILE A 277 -23.00 13.46 0.64
CA ILE A 277 -24.43 13.16 0.58
C ILE A 277 -24.59 11.65 0.39
N SER A 278 -25.24 10.99 1.37
CA SER A 278 -25.62 9.58 1.29
C SER A 278 -26.48 9.32 0.05
N LEU A 279 -26.24 8.19 -0.61
CA LEU A 279 -27.06 7.73 -1.73
C LEU A 279 -28.29 6.94 -1.29
N GLU A 280 -28.35 6.54 -0.01
CA GLU A 280 -29.38 5.73 0.63
C GLU A 280 -29.63 4.36 -0.06
N ASN A 281 -29.87 3.31 0.74
CA ASN A 281 -30.16 1.96 0.25
C ASN A 281 -29.05 1.34 -0.65
N THR A 282 -27.79 1.70 -0.42
CA THR A 282 -26.64 1.15 -1.16
C THR A 282 -25.92 0.01 -0.42
N TYR A 283 -26.51 -0.46 0.69
CA TYR A 283 -26.01 -1.60 1.45
C TYR A 283 -25.71 -2.80 0.54
N SER A 284 -24.45 -3.24 0.55
CA SER A 284 -23.92 -4.25 -0.36
C SER A 284 -22.85 -5.12 0.30
N ALA A 285 -22.56 -6.27 -0.29
CA ALA A 285 -21.32 -6.98 -0.02
C ALA A 285 -20.19 -6.37 -0.86
N ALA A 286 -18.97 -6.31 -0.31
CA ALA A 286 -17.78 -5.83 -1.00
C ALA A 286 -16.65 -6.83 -0.83
N ILE A 287 -16.17 -7.40 -1.95
CA ILE A 287 -14.92 -8.17 -2.02
C ILE A 287 -13.78 -7.16 -2.14
N ILE A 288 -12.78 -7.30 -1.27
CA ILE A 288 -11.63 -6.41 -1.21
C ILE A 288 -10.45 -7.08 -1.90
N ASP A 289 -10.01 -6.50 -3.00
CA ASP A 289 -9.14 -7.20 -3.96
C ASP A 289 -7.95 -6.34 -4.40
N THR A 290 -6.76 -6.70 -3.94
CA THR A 290 -5.50 -6.05 -4.35
C THR A 290 -5.08 -6.35 -5.79
N GLY A 291 -5.54 -7.46 -6.39
CA GLY A 291 -5.26 -7.85 -7.77
C GLY A 291 -6.16 -7.15 -8.80
N THR A 292 -7.16 -6.38 -8.33
CA THR A 292 -8.04 -5.59 -9.20
C THR A 292 -7.68 -4.11 -9.17
N THR A 293 -7.60 -3.46 -10.33
CA THR A 293 -7.36 -2.01 -10.42
C THR A 293 -8.58 -1.17 -10.04
N ASN A 294 -9.70 -1.40 -10.74
CA ASN A 294 -10.92 -0.58 -10.66
C ASN A 294 -11.78 -0.93 -9.43
N ILE A 295 -12.78 -0.10 -9.17
CA ILE A 295 -13.88 -0.43 -8.26
C ILE A 295 -15.08 -0.81 -9.13
N TRP A 296 -15.46 -2.08 -9.11
CA TRP A 296 -16.63 -2.58 -9.84
C TRP A 296 -17.80 -2.69 -8.88
N GLY A 297 -18.85 -1.92 -9.11
CA GLY A 297 -19.97 -1.82 -8.18
C GLY A 297 -21.30 -2.28 -8.78
N ASP A 298 -22.27 -2.49 -7.90
CA ASP A 298 -23.67 -2.70 -8.26
C ASP A 298 -24.15 -1.62 -9.24
N SER A 299 -24.67 -2.05 -10.40
CA SER A 299 -25.01 -1.17 -11.51
C SER A 299 -26.01 -0.06 -11.13
N GLU A 300 -26.97 -0.32 -10.23
CA GLU A 300 -27.93 0.69 -9.78
C GLU A 300 -27.23 1.76 -8.94
N CYS A 301 -26.37 1.33 -8.01
CA CYS A 301 -25.60 2.26 -7.18
C CYS A 301 -24.59 3.07 -8.01
N VAL A 302 -23.88 2.43 -8.93
CA VAL A 302 -22.90 3.10 -9.80
C VAL A 302 -23.58 4.14 -10.68
N LYS A 303 -24.77 3.88 -11.22
CA LYS A 303 -25.59 4.88 -11.93
C LYS A 303 -25.94 6.06 -11.03
N LYS A 304 -26.32 5.82 -9.77
CA LYS A 304 -26.61 6.90 -8.80
C LYS A 304 -25.37 7.75 -8.51
N ILE A 305 -24.20 7.14 -8.37
CA ILE A 305 -22.92 7.85 -8.18
C ILE A 305 -22.67 8.77 -9.37
N HIS A 306 -22.67 8.23 -10.59
CA HIS A 306 -22.35 9.01 -11.78
C HIS A 306 -23.37 10.11 -12.05
N HIS A 307 -24.67 9.88 -11.83
CA HIS A 307 -25.68 10.95 -11.91
C HIS A 307 -25.46 12.11 -10.92
N LYS A 308 -24.66 11.91 -9.86
CA LYS A 308 -24.26 12.96 -8.92
C LYS A 308 -22.93 13.64 -9.29
N ILE A 309 -22.16 13.08 -10.22
CA ILE A 309 -20.91 13.65 -10.72
C ILE A 309 -21.20 14.55 -11.93
N PRO A 310 -21.02 15.88 -11.83
CA PRO A 310 -21.24 16.78 -12.96
C PRO A 310 -20.37 16.40 -14.16
N GLY A 311 -20.97 16.29 -15.34
CA GLY A 311 -20.25 15.94 -16.56
C GLY A 311 -19.93 14.45 -16.73
N SER A 312 -20.44 13.56 -15.86
CA SER A 312 -20.34 12.11 -16.09
C SER A 312 -20.96 11.72 -17.43
N TYR A 313 -20.39 10.72 -18.08
CA TYR A 313 -20.85 10.18 -19.36
C TYR A 313 -20.67 8.66 -19.39
N PHE A 314 -21.67 7.94 -19.90
CA PHE A 314 -21.59 6.52 -20.17
C PHE A 314 -21.55 6.30 -21.68
N ASP A 315 -20.53 5.61 -22.19
CA ASP A 315 -20.36 5.40 -23.63
C ASP A 315 -21.10 4.17 -24.18
N GLY A 316 -21.78 3.43 -23.31
CA GLY A 316 -22.43 2.15 -23.61
C GLY A 316 -21.67 0.94 -23.06
N ALA A 317 -20.44 1.12 -22.59
CA ALA A 317 -19.62 0.10 -21.96
C ALA A 317 -18.99 0.58 -20.63
N LEU A 318 -18.42 1.78 -20.61
CA LEU A 318 -17.69 2.33 -19.46
C LEU A 318 -18.20 3.73 -19.09
N TRP A 319 -18.04 4.05 -17.81
CA TRP A 319 -18.26 5.40 -17.27
C TRP A 319 -17.00 6.25 -17.37
N TYR A 320 -17.21 7.51 -17.75
CA TYR A 320 -16.22 8.56 -17.80
C TYR A 320 -16.70 9.76 -16.99
N ILE A 321 -15.78 10.51 -16.40
CA ILE A 321 -16.03 11.73 -15.63
C ILE A 321 -15.02 12.81 -16.02
N PRO A 322 -15.27 14.10 -15.75
CA PRO A 322 -14.28 15.13 -16.04
C PRO A 322 -12.94 14.84 -15.35
N CYS A 323 -11.84 14.92 -16.10
CA CYS A 323 -10.51 14.63 -15.57
C CYS A 323 -10.09 15.55 -14.41
N ASP A 324 -10.66 16.75 -14.34
CA ASP A 324 -10.43 17.76 -13.30
C ASP A 324 -11.48 17.73 -12.19
N THR A 325 -12.27 16.66 -12.09
CA THR A 325 -13.30 16.48 -11.07
C THR A 325 -12.75 16.76 -9.67
N GLN A 326 -13.56 17.47 -8.87
CA GLN A 326 -13.33 17.65 -7.44
C GLN A 326 -14.27 16.78 -6.61
N THR A 327 -14.98 15.87 -7.26
CA THR A 327 -15.98 15.02 -6.60
C THR A 327 -15.27 14.00 -5.73
N VAL A 328 -15.72 13.90 -4.48
CA VAL A 328 -15.29 12.86 -3.55
C VAL A 328 -16.39 11.80 -3.48
N VAL A 329 -16.01 10.55 -3.69
CA VAL A 329 -16.87 9.38 -3.43
C VAL A 329 -16.36 8.72 -2.16
N THR A 330 -17.25 8.39 -1.24
CA THR A 330 -16.91 7.79 0.06
C THR A 330 -17.58 6.43 0.16
N LEU A 331 -16.81 5.39 0.49
CA LEU A 331 -17.34 4.08 0.85
C LEU A 331 -17.40 3.98 2.39
N VAL A 332 -18.49 3.42 2.92
CA VAL A 332 -18.69 3.30 4.37
C VAL A 332 -18.66 1.83 4.78
N PHE A 333 -17.76 1.51 5.72
CA PHE A 333 -17.62 0.18 6.31
C PHE A 333 -17.65 0.30 7.83
N ASN A 334 -18.49 -0.50 8.50
CA ASN A 334 -18.68 -0.46 9.96
C ASN A 334 -18.89 0.97 10.48
N SER A 335 -19.82 1.69 9.84
CA SER A 335 -20.15 3.10 10.10
C SER A 335 -18.99 4.09 9.97
N THR A 336 -17.85 3.66 9.40
CA THR A 336 -16.65 4.47 9.21
C THR A 336 -16.52 4.87 7.74
N PRO A 337 -16.49 6.17 7.41
CA PRO A 337 -16.36 6.65 6.04
C PRO A 337 -14.90 6.67 5.58
N TYR A 338 -14.66 6.19 4.36
CA TYR A 338 -13.37 6.23 3.67
C TYR A 338 -13.51 6.94 2.32
N ASP A 339 -12.91 8.13 2.23
CA ASP A 339 -12.93 8.94 1.02
C ASP A 339 -11.96 8.39 -0.03
N ILE A 340 -12.45 8.29 -1.26
CA ILE A 340 -11.61 8.10 -2.45
C ILE A 340 -11.22 9.49 -2.93
N SER A 341 -9.91 9.77 -2.96
CA SER A 341 -9.40 11.05 -3.47
C SER A 341 -9.86 11.27 -4.92
N PRO A 342 -10.21 12.51 -5.33
CA PRO A 342 -10.60 12.80 -6.71
C PRO A 342 -9.55 12.37 -7.75
N VAL A 343 -8.27 12.37 -7.38
CA VAL A 343 -7.18 11.91 -8.25
C VAL A 343 -7.23 10.40 -8.52
N GLU A 344 -7.73 9.63 -7.55
CA GLU A 344 -7.93 8.19 -7.70
C GLU A 344 -9.27 7.84 -8.32
N LEU A 345 -10.20 8.80 -8.39
CA LEU A 345 -11.49 8.62 -9.05
C LEU A 345 -11.38 8.61 -10.59
N VAL A 346 -10.25 9.05 -11.14
CA VAL A 346 -9.99 9.13 -12.59
C VAL A 346 -8.82 8.26 -13.01
N VAL A 347 -8.94 7.69 -14.21
CA VAL A 347 -7.86 7.01 -14.94
C VAL A 347 -7.43 7.93 -16.10
N PRO A 348 -6.45 8.83 -15.88
CA PRO A 348 -6.11 9.88 -16.83
C PRO A 348 -5.52 9.40 -18.16
N GLU A 349 -5.16 8.13 -18.25
CA GLU A 349 -4.63 7.48 -19.44
C GLU A 349 -5.71 7.14 -20.46
N ILE A 350 -6.94 6.89 -19.99
CA ILE A 350 -8.07 6.46 -20.82
C ILE A 350 -9.02 7.64 -20.94
N MET A 351 -8.76 8.49 -21.93
CA MET A 351 -9.48 9.74 -22.14
C MET A 351 -10.47 9.67 -23.31
N LEU A 352 -11.62 10.33 -23.11
CA LEU A 352 -12.58 10.67 -24.14
C LEU A 352 -12.77 12.20 -24.15
N GLY A 353 -11.90 12.90 -24.88
CA GLY A 353 -11.91 14.37 -24.90
C GLY A 353 -11.37 14.96 -23.59
N TYR A 354 -12.22 15.66 -22.84
CA TYR A 354 -11.89 16.20 -21.50
C TYR A 354 -12.32 15.26 -20.36
N LEU A 355 -12.89 14.11 -20.71
CA LEU A 355 -13.32 13.10 -19.77
C LEU A 355 -12.23 12.03 -19.63
N CYS A 356 -12.09 11.51 -18.43
CA CYS A 356 -11.24 10.39 -18.06
C CYS A 356 -12.13 9.22 -17.66
N GLN A 357 -11.69 7.98 -17.91
CA GLN A 357 -12.41 6.81 -17.40
C GLN A 357 -12.54 6.94 -15.88
N SER A 358 -13.75 6.69 -15.38
CA SER A 358 -14.02 6.64 -13.95
C SER A 358 -13.34 5.40 -13.34
N ALA A 359 -12.75 5.54 -12.16
CA ALA A 359 -12.27 4.40 -11.39
C ALA A 359 -13.42 3.47 -10.94
N ILE A 360 -14.65 3.99 -10.90
CA ILE A 360 -15.84 3.25 -10.53
C ILE A 360 -16.59 2.83 -11.79
N GLN A 361 -16.76 1.52 -11.99
CA GLN A 361 -17.43 0.93 -13.15
C GLN A 361 -18.59 0.02 -12.71
N GLU A 362 -19.52 -0.24 -13.63
CA GLU A 362 -20.62 -1.19 -13.38
C GLU A 362 -20.10 -2.62 -13.48
N MET A 363 -20.46 -3.46 -12.51
CA MET A 363 -20.33 -4.91 -12.64
C MET A 363 -21.07 -5.42 -13.88
N PRO A 364 -20.58 -6.50 -14.54
CA PRO A 364 -21.32 -7.18 -15.61
C PRO A 364 -22.72 -7.62 -15.18
N GLU A 365 -23.67 -7.66 -16.13
CA GLU A 365 -25.09 -7.91 -15.85
C GLU A 365 -25.41 -9.29 -15.24
N ASP A 366 -24.53 -10.27 -15.43
CA ASP A 366 -24.64 -11.64 -14.92
C ASP A 366 -24.13 -11.80 -13.49
N ILE A 367 -23.42 -10.80 -12.95
CA ILE A 367 -22.98 -10.78 -11.56
C ILE A 367 -24.16 -10.37 -10.64
N PRO A 368 -24.37 -11.02 -9.48
CA PRO A 368 -25.44 -10.69 -8.56
C PRO A 368 -25.47 -9.21 -8.16
N SER A 369 -26.67 -8.61 -8.14
CA SER A 369 -26.88 -7.28 -7.59
C SER A 369 -26.42 -7.20 -6.12
N LYS A 370 -26.01 -6.01 -5.67
CA LYS A 370 -25.46 -5.73 -4.33
C LYS A 370 -24.13 -6.40 -4.03
N LEU A 371 -23.31 -6.63 -5.05
CA LEU A 371 -21.92 -7.04 -4.91
C LEU A 371 -21.00 -5.95 -5.47
N TRP A 372 -19.90 -5.71 -4.77
CA TRP A 372 -18.83 -4.83 -5.17
C TRP A 372 -17.50 -5.60 -5.18
N LEU A 373 -16.62 -5.25 -6.10
CA LEU A 373 -15.21 -5.64 -6.11
C LEU A 373 -14.39 -4.35 -6.00
N VAL A 374 -13.72 -4.19 -4.87
CA VAL A 374 -13.08 -2.94 -4.46
C VAL A 374 -11.57 -3.07 -4.62
N GLY A 375 -11.06 -2.45 -5.68
CA GLY A 375 -9.67 -2.56 -6.10
C GLY A 375 -8.72 -1.47 -5.61
N ALA A 376 -7.53 -1.45 -6.23
CA ALA A 376 -6.41 -0.56 -5.99
C ALA A 376 -6.77 0.92 -5.86
N PHE A 377 -7.70 1.45 -6.68
CA PHE A 377 -8.07 2.87 -6.59
C PHE A 377 -8.76 3.25 -5.29
N PHE A 378 -9.41 2.31 -4.59
CA PHE A 378 -9.83 2.52 -3.20
C PHE A 378 -8.67 2.24 -2.24
N LEU A 379 -8.00 1.10 -2.43
CA LEU A 379 -6.98 0.58 -1.52
C LEU A 379 -5.73 1.45 -1.40
N SER A 380 -5.47 2.36 -2.33
CA SER A 380 -4.40 3.36 -2.21
C SER A 380 -4.74 4.55 -1.28
N ASN A 381 -6.00 4.71 -0.90
CA ASN A 381 -6.43 5.72 0.07
C ASN A 381 -6.40 5.20 1.52
N VAL A 382 -6.31 3.87 1.72
CA VAL A 382 -6.39 3.22 3.02
C VAL A 382 -5.22 2.28 3.25
N TYR A 383 -4.75 2.21 4.49
CA TYR A 383 -3.95 1.08 4.94
C TYR A 383 -4.90 -0.09 5.17
N SER A 384 -4.68 -1.22 4.51
CA SER A 384 -5.58 -2.38 4.56
C SER A 384 -4.92 -3.56 5.26
N VAL A 385 -5.69 -4.27 6.07
CA VAL A 385 -5.23 -5.40 6.88
C VAL A 385 -6.15 -6.59 6.66
N PHE A 386 -5.59 -7.72 6.25
CA PHE A 386 -6.26 -8.99 6.03
C PHE A 386 -5.82 -9.96 7.14
N ASP A 387 -6.70 -10.20 8.09
CA ASP A 387 -6.40 -10.96 9.30
C ASP A 387 -7.07 -12.34 9.21
N PHE A 388 -6.28 -13.36 8.85
CA PHE A 388 -6.77 -14.73 8.74
C PHE A 388 -7.03 -15.37 10.11
N ASP A 389 -6.36 -14.93 11.17
CA ASP A 389 -6.51 -15.51 12.50
C ASP A 389 -7.88 -15.15 13.09
N ASN A 390 -8.35 -13.93 12.84
CA ASN A 390 -9.63 -13.42 13.36
C ASN A 390 -10.74 -13.32 12.31
N LEU A 391 -10.46 -13.62 11.03
CA LEU A 391 -11.42 -13.55 9.92
C LEU A 391 -12.07 -12.16 9.80
N GLN A 392 -11.23 -11.14 9.63
CA GLN A 392 -11.64 -9.73 9.54
C GLN A 392 -10.74 -8.92 8.59
N ILE A 393 -11.29 -7.82 8.07
CA ILE A 393 -10.54 -6.81 7.30
C ILE A 393 -10.48 -5.51 8.09
N GLY A 394 -9.27 -4.99 8.28
CA GLY A 394 -9.02 -3.70 8.92
C GLY A 394 -8.73 -2.61 7.90
N PHE A 395 -9.26 -1.42 8.13
CA PHE A 395 -8.88 -0.21 7.41
C PHE A 395 -8.46 0.91 8.35
N ALA A 396 -7.43 1.65 7.95
CA ALA A 396 -7.07 2.94 8.51
C ALA A 396 -6.75 3.91 7.36
N LYS A 397 -6.70 5.21 7.62
CA LYS A 397 -6.33 6.18 6.58
C LYS A 397 -4.84 6.01 6.24
N ALA A 398 -4.50 5.78 4.97
CA ALA A 398 -3.11 5.66 4.54
C ALA A 398 -2.37 7.00 4.75
N LYS A 399 -1.15 6.93 5.25
CA LYS A 399 -0.29 8.11 5.44
C LYS A 399 0.42 8.44 4.13
N GLU A 400 0.32 9.68 3.67
CA GLU A 400 1.04 10.15 2.47
C GLU A 400 2.42 10.72 2.84
N GLU A 401 3.48 10.23 2.21
CA GLU A 401 4.77 10.93 2.21
C GLU A 401 4.75 12.13 1.24
N LEU A 402 4.24 13.27 1.74
CA LEU A 402 4.20 14.56 1.03
C LEU A 402 5.61 15.20 0.92
N ILE A 403 6.53 14.57 0.20
CA ILE A 403 7.87 15.11 -0.02
C ILE A 403 7.92 16.00 -1.28
N GLU A 404 7.20 15.64 -2.36
CA GLU A 404 7.33 16.37 -3.63
C GLU A 404 6.51 17.65 -3.68
N ALA A 405 5.34 17.74 -3.03
CA ALA A 405 4.60 19.00 -2.94
C ALA A 405 5.45 20.09 -2.26
N ILE A 406 6.21 19.74 -1.22
CA ILE A 406 7.15 20.64 -0.53
C ILE A 406 8.32 21.01 -1.46
N LYS A 407 8.85 20.06 -2.26
CA LYS A 407 9.91 20.31 -3.25
C LYS A 407 9.44 21.17 -4.44
N LEU A 408 8.23 20.94 -4.95
CA LEU A 408 7.57 21.72 -6.01
C LEU A 408 7.28 23.14 -5.52
N PHE A 409 6.83 23.30 -4.28
CA PHE A 409 6.67 24.62 -3.64
C PHE A 409 8.01 25.37 -3.60
N LYS A 410 9.10 24.71 -3.17
CA LYS A 410 10.46 25.28 -3.19
C LYS A 410 10.94 25.64 -4.60
N LYS A 411 10.65 24.81 -5.61
CA LYS A 411 11.05 25.03 -7.01
C LYS A 411 10.29 26.19 -7.66
N CYS A 412 8.98 26.30 -7.44
CA CYS A 412 8.15 27.43 -7.87
C CYS A 412 8.63 28.75 -7.24
N TRP A 413 9.00 28.72 -5.96
CA TRP A 413 9.53 29.88 -5.23
C TRP A 413 10.92 30.33 -5.74
N SER A 414 11.76 29.40 -6.19
CA SER A 414 13.12 29.68 -6.66
C SER A 414 13.23 30.28 -8.07
N THR A 415 12.11 30.42 -8.81
CA THR A 415 12.10 30.97 -10.16
C THR A 415 11.26 32.25 -10.22
N GLU A 416 11.74 33.30 -10.91
CA GLU A 416 11.11 34.63 -11.01
C GLU A 416 9.69 34.65 -11.61
N GLN A 417 9.11 33.48 -11.96
CA GLN A 417 7.81 33.36 -12.63
C GLN A 417 6.59 33.39 -11.70
N CYS A 418 6.76 33.31 -10.38
CA CYS A 418 5.67 33.37 -9.41
C CYS A 418 5.63 34.72 -8.64
N GLN A 419 5.64 35.85 -9.35
CA GLN A 419 5.32 37.15 -8.73
C GLN A 419 3.81 37.42 -8.78
N ARG A 420 3.07 36.86 -7.83
CA ARG A 420 1.87 37.53 -7.30
C ARG A 420 2.17 37.94 -5.86
N PRO A 421 1.88 39.19 -5.44
CA PRO A 421 2.21 39.62 -4.10
C PRO A 421 1.28 38.93 -3.10
N LEU A 422 1.82 37.98 -2.34
CA LEU A 422 1.23 37.51 -1.09
C LEU A 422 1.12 38.68 -0.12
N SER A 423 0.13 38.64 0.78
CA SER A 423 0.03 39.64 1.85
C SER A 423 1.30 39.59 2.72
N LYS A 424 1.66 40.71 3.33
CA LYS A 424 2.87 40.79 4.17
C LYS A 424 2.82 39.80 5.33
N GLU A 425 1.63 39.44 5.81
CA GLU A 425 1.44 38.44 6.86
C GLU A 425 1.83 37.03 6.37
N VAL A 426 1.42 36.63 5.16
CA VAL A 426 1.75 35.30 4.59
C VAL A 426 3.25 35.19 4.26
N LEU A 427 3.87 36.28 3.82
CA LEU A 427 5.33 36.34 3.58
C LEU A 427 6.16 36.18 4.86
N VAL A 428 5.66 36.65 6.02
CA VAL A 428 6.37 36.50 7.29
C VAL A 428 6.28 35.07 7.81
N GLU A 429 5.14 34.43 7.65
CA GLU A 429 4.93 33.05 8.13
C GLU A 429 5.60 32.00 7.21
N LEU A 430 5.60 32.21 5.90
CA LEU A 430 6.33 31.35 4.95
C LEU A 430 7.86 31.45 5.12
N ASN A 431 8.40 32.63 5.45
CA ASN A 431 9.84 32.78 5.72
C ASN A 431 10.25 32.12 7.04
N LYS A 432 9.40 32.13 8.07
CA LYS A 432 9.63 31.33 9.29
C LYS A 432 9.64 29.83 8.98
N LEU A 433 8.66 29.33 8.21
CA LEU A 433 8.58 27.92 7.82
C LEU A 433 9.76 27.48 6.93
N SER A 434 10.27 28.38 6.09
CA SER A 434 11.46 28.15 5.25
C SER A 434 12.74 28.01 6.07
N GLU A 435 12.94 28.83 7.10
CA GLU A 435 14.07 28.71 8.02
C GLU A 435 13.94 27.45 8.89
N GLU A 436 12.74 27.16 9.41
CA GLU A 436 12.44 25.98 10.23
C GLU A 436 12.63 24.65 9.47
N THR A 437 12.26 24.57 8.18
CA THR A 437 12.49 23.36 7.36
C THR A 437 13.90 23.25 6.78
N SER A 438 14.64 24.36 6.63
CA SER A 438 16.07 24.30 6.27
C SER A 438 16.87 23.76 7.45
N ASP A 439 16.62 24.26 8.66
CA ASP A 439 17.28 23.81 9.88
C ASP A 439 16.97 22.34 10.20
N LEU A 440 15.75 21.85 9.90
CA LEU A 440 15.40 20.44 10.11
C LEU A 440 16.12 19.50 9.13
N MET A 441 16.27 19.91 7.86
CA MET A 441 16.94 19.12 6.83
C MET A 441 18.46 19.17 6.98
N ASP A 442 19.02 20.32 7.35
CA ASP A 442 20.45 20.45 7.68
C ASP A 442 20.79 19.62 8.93
N ASN A 443 19.90 19.55 9.94
CA ASN A 443 20.11 18.67 11.08
C ASN A 443 19.99 17.17 10.74
N LEU A 444 19.08 16.79 9.84
CA LEU A 444 18.97 15.40 9.35
C LEU A 444 20.21 14.99 8.54
N ASP A 445 20.68 15.85 7.63
CA ASP A 445 21.90 15.63 6.86
C ASP A 445 23.13 15.56 7.79
N GLN A 446 23.21 16.39 8.83
CA GLN A 446 24.28 16.32 9.83
C GLN A 446 24.19 15.06 10.71
N ILE A 447 22.99 14.58 11.06
CA ILE A 447 22.79 13.33 11.80
C ILE A 447 23.20 12.12 10.94
N GLU A 448 22.92 12.15 9.65
CA GLU A 448 23.27 11.10 8.70
C GLU A 448 24.78 11.07 8.42
N ILE A 449 25.40 12.25 8.28
CA ILE A 449 26.87 12.40 8.21
C ILE A 449 27.56 11.96 9.51
N GLN A 450 26.98 12.26 10.68
CA GLN A 450 27.52 11.83 11.97
C GLN A 450 27.36 10.32 12.20
N LYS A 451 26.26 9.71 11.74
CA LYS A 451 26.08 8.25 11.70
C LYS A 451 27.14 7.58 10.82
N GLU A 452 27.39 8.10 9.63
CA GLU A 452 28.43 7.55 8.75
C GLU A 452 29.85 7.71 9.32
N ALA A 453 30.13 8.79 10.04
CA ALA A 453 31.42 9.00 10.71
C ALA A 453 31.62 8.08 11.93
N LEU A 454 30.55 7.78 12.67
CA LEU A 454 30.55 6.83 13.79
C LEU A 454 30.70 5.37 13.33
N VAL A 455 30.18 5.03 12.15
CA VAL A 455 30.32 3.68 11.56
C VAL A 455 31.73 3.44 10.99
N LYS A 456 32.48 4.50 10.66
CA LYS A 456 33.81 4.43 10.03
C LYS A 456 35.02 4.56 10.99
N SER A 457 34.82 4.73 12.30
CA SER A 457 35.93 4.89 13.26
C SER A 457 36.06 3.70 14.22
N GLU A 458 37.28 3.14 14.33
CA GLU A 458 37.63 2.20 15.41
C GLU A 458 37.61 2.91 16.78
N PRO A 459 37.47 2.20 17.91
CA PRO A 459 36.95 2.75 19.18
C PRO A 459 37.83 3.76 19.92
N ASN A 460 38.95 4.23 19.36
CA ASN A 460 39.85 5.14 20.06
C ASN A 460 40.45 6.18 19.10
N GLU A 461 39.75 7.29 18.90
CA GLU A 461 40.28 8.67 18.89
C GLU A 461 39.31 9.59 18.12
N ILE A 462 38.45 10.33 18.82
CA ILE A 462 37.88 11.57 18.29
C ILE A 462 38.01 12.66 19.35
N LYS A 463 38.92 13.61 19.10
CA LYS A 463 38.91 14.93 19.73
C LYS A 463 37.96 15.82 18.94
N VAL A 464 36.89 16.29 19.58
CA VAL A 464 35.94 17.23 19.00
C VAL A 464 36.49 18.65 19.14
N GLU A 465 36.81 19.31 18.03
CA GLU A 465 36.93 20.77 17.99
C GLU A 465 35.53 21.37 17.76
N GLN A 466 35.02 22.09 18.76
CA GLN A 466 33.85 22.95 18.62
C GLN A 466 34.22 24.18 17.77
N LYS A 467 33.48 24.43 16.70
CA LYS A 467 33.39 25.77 16.12
C LYS A 467 31.94 26.21 15.99
N ASP A 468 31.75 27.45 16.44
CA ASP A 468 30.52 28.20 16.59
C ASP A 468 29.69 28.30 15.32
N THR A 469 28.43 27.87 15.38
CA THR A 469 27.27 28.54 14.76
C THR A 469 25.99 27.88 15.23
N LEU A 470 25.24 28.50 16.15
CA LEU A 470 23.81 28.23 16.41
C LEU A 470 23.28 29.36 17.31
N LYS A 471 22.53 30.28 16.71
CA LYS A 471 21.80 31.38 17.40
C LYS A 471 20.39 31.48 16.84
N SER A 472 19.56 30.45 17.03
CA SER A 472 18.11 30.52 16.78
C SER A 472 17.38 29.26 17.27
N SER A 473 17.25 29.06 18.58
CA SER A 473 16.43 27.94 19.12
C SER A 473 15.66 28.28 20.40
N GLU A 474 15.30 29.55 20.62
CA GLU A 474 14.64 29.97 21.87
C GLU A 474 13.15 29.62 21.96
N LYS A 475 12.48 29.18 20.88
CA LYS A 475 11.01 29.00 20.86
C LYS A 475 10.51 27.59 21.19
N TYR A 476 11.31 26.55 20.97
CA TYR A 476 11.03 25.17 21.35
C TYR A 476 12.21 24.64 22.16
N GLN A 477 11.96 23.99 23.30
CA GLN A 477 12.99 23.67 24.32
C GLN A 477 13.98 22.55 23.90
N PHE A 478 14.33 22.45 22.62
CA PHE A 478 15.29 21.47 22.10
C PHE A 478 16.72 21.64 22.66
N ASN A 479 17.04 22.84 23.16
CA ASN A 479 18.34 23.17 23.76
C ASN A 479 18.25 23.50 25.26
N ASP A 480 17.27 22.99 26.02
CA ASP A 480 17.29 23.18 27.48
C ASP A 480 18.54 22.46 28.06
N PRO A 481 19.49 23.18 28.69
CA PRO A 481 20.70 22.59 29.25
C PRO A 481 20.41 21.51 30.30
N LYS A 482 19.20 21.49 30.88
CA LYS A 482 18.74 20.45 31.82
C LYS A 482 18.57 19.08 31.16
N LEU A 483 18.38 18.99 29.84
CA LEU A 483 18.30 17.71 29.11
C LEU A 483 19.63 16.96 29.00
N SER A 484 20.76 17.61 29.29
CA SER A 484 22.06 16.93 29.29
C SER A 484 22.11 15.79 30.33
N ASN A 485 21.28 15.87 31.38
CA ASN A 485 21.22 14.90 32.48
C ASN A 485 19.83 14.24 32.69
N SER A 486 18.86 14.42 31.79
CA SER A 486 17.53 13.82 31.92
C SER A 486 17.49 12.38 31.40
N THR A 487 16.53 11.58 31.90
CA THR A 487 16.39 10.17 31.50
C THR A 487 15.82 10.04 30.09
N ALA A 488 15.99 8.88 29.46
CA ALA A 488 15.48 8.66 28.10
C ALA A 488 13.96 8.88 28.00
N ALA A 489 13.20 8.54 29.04
CA ALA A 489 11.75 8.76 29.11
C ALA A 489 11.38 10.25 29.06
N ASP A 490 12.09 11.10 29.83
CA ASP A 490 11.85 12.55 29.87
C ASP A 490 12.14 13.23 28.50
N LYS A 491 13.10 12.67 27.74
CA LYS A 491 13.44 13.16 26.40
C LYS A 491 12.39 12.75 25.37
N THR A 492 11.87 11.53 25.48
CA THR A 492 10.81 11.03 24.61
C THR A 492 9.50 11.77 24.82
N GLU A 493 9.13 12.06 26.07
CA GLU A 493 7.93 12.84 26.41
C GLU A 493 7.99 14.27 25.83
N LEU A 494 9.14 14.94 25.94
CA LEU A 494 9.33 16.28 25.36
C LEU A 494 9.33 16.29 23.82
N ILE A 495 9.82 15.22 23.18
CA ILE A 495 9.75 15.06 21.72
C ILE A 495 8.30 14.82 21.29
N MET A 496 7.55 14.03 22.04
CA MET A 496 6.13 13.80 21.78
C MET A 496 5.31 15.07 21.94
N GLU A 497 5.52 15.85 23.01
CA GLU A 497 4.85 17.15 23.21
C GLU A 497 5.17 18.15 22.08
N ASN A 498 6.42 18.19 21.62
CA ASN A 498 6.80 19.06 20.49
C ASN A 498 6.18 18.57 19.17
N ASN A 499 6.10 17.25 18.94
CA ASN A 499 5.47 16.68 17.75
C ASN A 499 3.94 16.91 17.74
N GLU A 500 3.28 16.82 18.90
CA GLU A 500 1.86 17.15 19.04
C GLU A 500 1.61 18.63 18.73
N LYS A 501 2.50 19.51 19.19
CA LYS A 501 2.40 20.95 18.94
C LYS A 501 2.63 21.31 17.47
N ILE A 502 3.57 20.62 16.82
CA ILE A 502 3.80 20.73 15.36
C ILE A 502 2.57 20.23 14.60
N ALA A 503 1.97 19.12 15.00
CA ALA A 503 0.75 18.60 14.38
C ALA A 503 -0.46 19.56 14.54
N GLN A 504 -0.59 20.21 15.70
CA GLN A 504 -1.60 21.23 15.93
C GLN A 504 -1.40 22.46 15.04
N ASP A 505 -0.15 22.94 14.90
CA ASP A 505 0.17 24.06 14.03
C ASP A 505 -0.06 23.73 12.54
N VAL A 506 0.25 22.50 12.11
CA VAL A 506 -0.05 22.01 10.75
C VAL A 506 -1.55 21.96 10.49
N ASN A 507 -2.36 21.50 11.45
CA ASN A 507 -3.81 21.47 11.32
C ASN A 507 -4.42 22.87 11.30
N TYR A 508 -3.89 23.81 12.09
CA TYR A 508 -4.29 25.22 12.05
C TYR A 508 -4.00 25.87 10.68
N ILE A 509 -2.86 25.55 10.06
CA ILE A 509 -2.52 26.02 8.72
C ILE A 509 -3.44 25.41 7.65
N LYS A 510 -3.77 24.11 7.76
CA LYS A 510 -4.75 23.45 6.87
C LYS A 510 -6.13 24.11 6.95
N ASP A 511 -6.55 24.52 8.14
CA ASP A 511 -7.82 25.23 8.35
C ASP A 511 -7.80 26.68 7.82
N LEU A 512 -6.66 27.37 7.89
CA LEU A 512 -6.49 28.69 7.27
C LEU A 512 -6.54 28.60 5.74
N MET A 513 -5.91 27.59 5.15
CA MET A 513 -5.92 27.36 3.69
C MET A 513 -7.28 26.95 3.13
N LYS A 514 -8.18 26.43 3.96
CA LYS A 514 -9.58 26.12 3.57
C LYS A 514 -10.49 27.35 3.51
N ASN A 515 -10.07 28.48 4.10
CA ASN A 515 -10.90 29.68 4.27
C ASN A 515 -10.47 30.87 3.37
N GLU A 516 -9.42 30.71 2.56
CA GLU A 516 -9.05 31.59 1.44
C GLU A 516 -9.31 30.89 0.10
#